data_AF-A0A8J5HJN9-F1
#
_entry.id   AF-A0A8J5HJN9-F1
#
_cell.length_a   1.000
_cell.length_b   1.000
_cell.length_c   1.000
_cell.angle_alpha   90.00
_cell.angle_beta   90.00
_cell.angle_gamma   90.00
#
_symmetry.space_group_name_H-M   'P 1'
#
loop_
_entity.id
_entity.type
_entity.pdbx_description
1 polymer ?
#
loop_
_entity_poly.entity_id
_entity_poly.type
_entity_poly.pdbx_seq_one_letter_code
_entity_poly.pdbx_strand_id
1 'polypeptide(L)'
;MSKMAPKPQDYELLNENVKKVAYAIKGELYLRASELQKEGKKTGDLEGIEKYSKRTVKVTKQHNEDCKRLLRLMGVPTIEAPCEAEAQCAALCKSDKVFAVALENMDTLTFGVPRFLHHLMDPSSKKISVMEFDVSKYDNACVVEYGVSATTVPCLCYLDLI
;
A
#
# COMPACT_ATOMS: atom_id res chain seq x y z
N MET A 1 -16.20 -19.24 38.16
CA MET A 1 -16.46 -19.30 36.70
C MET A 1 -15.26 -18.73 35.99
N SER A 2 -14.33 -19.59 35.55
CA SER A 2 -13.13 -19.15 34.82
C SER A 2 -13.57 -18.70 33.43
N LYS A 3 -13.42 -17.40 33.13
CA LYS A 3 -13.70 -16.88 31.79
C LYS A 3 -12.61 -17.41 30.86
N MET A 4 -12.98 -18.33 29.97
CA MET A 4 -12.13 -18.84 28.90
C MET A 4 -11.61 -17.65 28.10
N ALA A 5 -10.29 -17.47 28.03
CA ALA A 5 -9.68 -16.49 27.13
C ALA A 5 -10.22 -16.74 25.71
N PRO A 6 -10.57 -15.68 24.95
CA PRO A 6 -10.95 -15.86 23.55
C PRO A 6 -9.82 -16.60 22.85
N LYS A 7 -10.16 -17.69 22.14
CA LYS A 7 -9.20 -18.45 21.36
C LYS A 7 -8.45 -17.49 20.44
N PRO A 8 -7.11 -17.59 20.31
CA PRO A 8 -6.36 -16.73 19.40
C PRO A 8 -6.98 -16.89 18.00
N GLN A 9 -7.41 -15.77 17.42
CA GLN A 9 -7.92 -15.77 16.04
C GLN A 9 -6.76 -16.17 15.13
N ASP A 10 -6.96 -17.16 14.26
CA ASP A 10 -5.96 -17.52 13.24
C ASP A 10 -5.80 -16.36 12.27
N TYR A 11 -4.82 -15.49 12.56
CA TYR A 11 -4.53 -14.28 11.80
C TYR A 11 -4.20 -14.59 10.32
N GLU A 12 -3.64 -15.77 10.03
CA GLU A 12 -3.38 -16.22 8.67
C GLU A 12 -4.66 -16.44 7.86
N LEU A 13 -5.65 -17.14 8.44
CA LEU A 13 -6.93 -17.42 7.79
C LEU A 13 -7.77 -16.14 7.63
N LEU A 14 -7.71 -15.24 8.61
CA LEU A 14 -8.37 -13.93 8.55
C LEU A 14 -7.79 -13.07 7.43
N ASN A 15 -6.46 -13.02 7.30
CA ASN A 15 -5.78 -12.28 6.25
C ASN A 15 -6.10 -12.84 4.85
N GLU A 16 -6.19 -14.16 4.70
CA GLU A 16 -6.64 -14.75 3.45
C GLU A 16 -8.07 -14.38 3.06
N ASN A 17 -9.00 -14.39 4.03
CA ASN A 17 -10.40 -14.08 3.76
C ASN A 17 -10.59 -12.60 3.42
N VAL A 18 -9.93 -11.69 4.16
CA VAL A 18 -9.92 -10.25 3.85
C VAL A 18 -9.34 -10.02 2.46
N LYS A 19 -8.22 -10.69 2.12
CA LYS A 19 -7.66 -10.65 0.75
C LYS A 19 -8.66 -11.14 -0.28
N LYS A 20 -9.30 -12.29 -0.07
CA LYS A 20 -10.30 -12.85 -1.00
C LYS A 20 -11.46 -11.87 -1.25
N VAL A 21 -11.98 -11.24 -0.20
CA VAL A 21 -13.06 -10.23 -0.32
C VAL A 21 -12.56 -8.99 -1.07
N ALA A 22 -11.39 -8.46 -0.72
CA ALA A 22 -10.81 -7.31 -1.41
C ALA A 22 -10.55 -7.59 -2.91
N TYR A 23 -10.02 -8.78 -3.24
CA TYR A 23 -9.81 -9.21 -4.63
C TYR A 23 -11.13 -9.41 -5.37
N ALA A 24 -12.18 -9.89 -4.70
CA ALA A 24 -13.50 -10.04 -5.29
C ALA A 24 -14.11 -8.67 -5.63
N ILE A 25 -14.13 -7.74 -4.67
CA ILE A 25 -14.62 -6.36 -4.87
C ILE A 25 -13.83 -5.68 -6.00
N LYS A 26 -12.50 -5.79 -5.97
CA LYS A 26 -11.64 -5.25 -7.03
C LYS A 26 -11.94 -5.90 -8.38
N GLY A 27 -12.18 -7.21 -8.40
CA GLY A 27 -12.58 -7.97 -9.59
C GLY A 27 -13.89 -7.46 -10.21
N GLU A 28 -14.90 -7.20 -9.38
CA GLU A 28 -16.17 -6.63 -9.84
C GLU A 28 -16.00 -5.23 -10.42
N LEU A 29 -15.21 -4.38 -9.77
CA LEU A 29 -14.91 -3.03 -10.27
C LEU A 29 -14.21 -3.07 -11.63
N TYR A 30 -13.31 -4.04 -11.85
CA TYR A 30 -12.66 -4.26 -13.15
C TYR A 30 -13.65 -4.70 -14.23
N LEU A 31 -14.58 -5.61 -13.91
CA LEU A 31 -15.59 -6.07 -14.86
C LEU A 31 -16.48 -4.90 -15.29
N ARG A 32 -16.99 -4.12 -14.33
CA ARG A 32 -17.79 -2.91 -14.60
C ARG A 32 -17.01 -1.88 -15.41
N ALA A 33 -15.73 -1.64 -15.11
CA ALA A 33 -14.90 -0.72 -15.87
C ALA A 33 -14.67 -1.19 -17.32
N SER A 34 -14.51 -2.49 -17.54
CA SER A 34 -14.35 -3.09 -18.87
C SER A 34 -15.63 -3.00 -19.71
N GLU A 35 -16.80 -3.18 -19.09
CA GLU A 35 -18.10 -3.01 -19.73
C GLU A 35 -18.31 -1.56 -20.16
N LEU A 36 -18.13 -0.61 -19.25
CA LEU A 36 -18.23 0.83 -19.53
C LEU A 36 -17.24 1.27 -20.61
N GLN A 37 -16.04 0.68 -20.65
CA GLN A 37 -15.08 0.94 -21.73
C GLN A 37 -15.58 0.45 -23.09
N LYS A 38 -16.19 -0.75 -23.14
CA LYS A 38 -16.76 -1.30 -24.39
C LYS A 38 -17.94 -0.48 -24.86
N GLU A 39 -18.78 0.01 -23.95
CA GLU A 39 -19.89 0.91 -24.27
C GLU A 39 -19.38 2.25 -24.80
N GLY A 40 -18.39 2.87 -24.14
CA GLY A 40 -17.75 4.11 -24.61
C GLY A 40 -17.13 3.96 -26.01
N LYS A 41 -16.54 2.80 -26.32
CA LYS A 41 -16.04 2.49 -27.67
C LYS A 41 -17.15 2.40 -28.72
N LYS A 42 -18.36 1.97 -28.35
CA LYS A 42 -19.52 1.90 -29.26
C LYS A 42 -20.15 3.28 -29.49
N THR A 43 -20.20 4.11 -28.45
CA THR A 43 -20.78 5.46 -28.50
C THR A 43 -19.81 6.52 -29.03
N GLY A 44 -18.51 6.21 -29.12
CA GLY A 44 -17.48 7.11 -29.65
C GLY A 44 -17.02 8.18 -28.65
N ASP A 45 -17.30 8.01 -27.35
CA ASP A 45 -16.88 8.93 -26.30
C ASP A 45 -15.40 8.73 -25.93
N LEU A 46 -14.54 9.59 -26.47
CA LEU A 46 -13.09 9.53 -26.28
C LEU A 46 -12.65 9.77 -24.83
N GLU A 47 -13.34 10.63 -24.09
CA GLU A 47 -13.00 10.96 -22.69
C GLU A 47 -13.34 9.79 -21.77
N GLY A 48 -14.51 9.17 -21.97
CA GLY A 48 -14.90 7.95 -21.27
C GLY A 48 -13.91 6.81 -21.52
N ILE A 49 -13.50 6.62 -22.77
CA ILE A 49 -12.54 5.56 -23.14
C ILE A 49 -11.20 5.74 -22.41
N GLU A 50 -10.65 6.95 -22.35
CA GLU A 50 -9.36 7.19 -21.68
C GLU A 50 -9.45 6.96 -20.17
N LYS A 51 -10.54 7.42 -19.55
CA LYS A 51 -10.81 7.25 -18.11
C LYS A 51 -10.92 5.78 -17.72
N TYR A 52 -11.66 4.98 -18.48
CA TYR A 52 -11.81 3.55 -18.21
C TYR A 52 -10.59 2.73 -18.64
N SER A 53 -9.82 3.20 -19.61
CA SER A 53 -8.54 2.59 -20.00
C SER A 53 -7.56 2.59 -18.83
N LYS A 54 -7.37 3.74 -18.16
CA LYS A 54 -6.49 3.86 -16.98
C LYS A 54 -6.88 2.92 -15.83
N ARG A 55 -8.19 2.70 -15.64
CA ARG A 55 -8.73 1.81 -14.59
C ARG A 55 -8.61 0.32 -14.90
N THR A 56 -8.45 -0.05 -16.16
CA THR A 56 -8.44 -1.45 -16.61
C THR A 56 -7.03 -2.05 -16.65
N VAL A 57 -5.99 -1.23 -16.51
CA VAL A 57 -4.59 -1.69 -16.53
C VAL A 57 -4.36 -2.68 -15.38
N LYS A 58 -3.91 -3.88 -15.74
CA LYS A 58 -3.49 -4.93 -14.81
C LYS A 58 -1.99 -5.17 -14.97
N VAL A 59 -1.28 -5.17 -13.84
CA VAL A 59 0.12 -5.56 -13.81
C VAL A 59 0.18 -7.08 -13.93
N THR A 60 0.88 -7.57 -14.96
CA THR A 60 1.09 -9.01 -15.18
C THR A 60 2.37 -9.46 -14.46
N LYS A 61 2.49 -10.76 -14.22
CA LYS A 61 3.73 -11.33 -13.65
C LYS A 61 4.95 -11.05 -14.53
N GLN A 62 4.76 -11.06 -15.85
CA GLN A 62 5.83 -10.79 -16.81
C GLN A 62 6.37 -9.36 -16.69
N HIS A 63 5.49 -8.36 -16.49
CA HIS A 63 5.94 -6.98 -16.22
C HIS A 63 6.84 -6.91 -14.98
N ASN A 64 6.51 -7.66 -13.92
CA ASN A 64 7.31 -7.68 -12.71
C ASN A 64 8.68 -8.35 -12.94
N GLU A 65 8.73 -9.43 -13.71
CA GLU A 65 9.97 -10.13 -14.06
C GLU A 65 10.88 -9.26 -14.92
N ASP A 66 10.32 -8.57 -15.91
CA ASP A 66 11.03 -7.65 -16.79
C ASP A 66 11.59 -6.46 -16.00
N CYS A 67 10.80 -5.85 -15.10
CA CYS A 67 11.26 -4.80 -14.20
C CYS A 67 12.38 -5.29 -13.26
N LYS A 68 12.23 -6.48 -12.66
CA LYS A 68 13.28 -7.08 -11.81
C LYS A 68 14.56 -7.32 -12.61
N ARG A 69 14.46 -7.78 -13.86
CA ARG A 69 15.61 -7.98 -14.76
C ARG A 69 16.29 -6.65 -15.08
N LEU A 70 15.53 -5.62 -15.43
CA LEU A 70 16.05 -4.29 -15.70
C LEU A 70 16.80 -3.73 -14.49
N LEU A 71 16.20 -3.78 -13.30
CA LEU A 71 16.82 -3.30 -12.06
C LEU A 71 18.13 -4.03 -11.75
N ARG A 72 18.17 -5.35 -11.95
CA ARG A 72 19.41 -6.14 -11.80
C ARG A 72 20.50 -5.73 -12.78
N LEU A 73 20.14 -5.42 -14.04
CA LEU A 73 21.08 -4.92 -15.04
C LEU A 73 21.61 -3.52 -14.70
N MET A 74 20.78 -2.70 -14.04
CA MET A 74 21.18 -1.38 -13.52
C MET A 74 21.99 -1.46 -12.21
N GLY A 75 22.22 -2.66 -11.67
CA GLY A 75 22.95 -2.86 -10.41
C GLY A 75 22.14 -2.56 -9.15
N VAL A 76 20.82 -2.39 -9.26
CA VAL A 76 19.94 -2.12 -8.12
C VAL A 76 19.50 -3.45 -7.47
N PRO A 77 19.71 -3.64 -6.16
CA PRO A 77 19.27 -4.85 -5.47
C PRO A 77 17.75 -4.93 -5.40
N THR A 78 17.20 -6.11 -5.65
CA THR A 78 15.75 -6.38 -5.56
C THR A 78 15.50 -7.49 -4.55
N ILE A 79 14.51 -7.30 -3.68
CA ILE A 79 14.12 -8.26 -2.64
C ILE A 79 12.67 -8.68 -2.92
N GLU A 80 12.39 -9.97 -2.82
CA GLU A 80 11.04 -10.52 -2.96
C GLU A 80 10.42 -10.69 -1.57
N ALA A 81 9.32 -9.97 -1.32
CA ALA A 81 8.60 -10.08 -0.06
C ALA A 81 7.73 -11.35 -0.05
N PRO A 82 7.59 -12.04 1.10
CA PRO A 82 6.79 -13.27 1.19
C PRO A 82 5.29 -13.01 1.08
N CYS A 83 4.83 -11.80 1.41
CA CYS A 83 3.41 -11.46 1.49
C CYS A 83 3.15 -10.05 0.96
N GLU A 84 3.44 -9.03 1.76
CA GLU A 84 3.23 -7.61 1.41
C GLU A 84 4.57 -6.88 1.35
N ALA A 85 4.76 -6.11 0.28
CA ALA A 85 5.99 -5.36 0.07
C ALA A 85 6.15 -4.24 1.11
N GLU A 86 5.05 -3.57 1.48
CA GLU A 86 5.03 -2.47 2.45
C GLU A 86 5.47 -2.93 3.84
N ALA A 87 4.94 -4.07 4.30
CA ALA A 87 5.34 -4.71 5.55
C ALA A 87 6.84 -5.09 5.55
N GLN A 88 7.34 -5.64 4.44
CA GLN A 88 8.74 -6.02 4.32
C GLN A 88 9.67 -4.80 4.35
N CYS A 89 9.31 -3.72 3.64
CA CYS A 89 10.05 -2.46 3.67
C CYS A 89 10.08 -1.86 5.08
N ALA A 90 8.95 -1.92 5.79
CA ALA A 90 8.88 -1.48 7.19
C ALA A 90 9.78 -2.28 8.11
N ALA A 91 9.80 -3.61 7.97
CA ALA A 91 10.69 -4.47 8.76
C ALA A 91 12.18 -4.19 8.49
N LEU A 92 12.55 -3.91 7.24
CA LEU A 92 13.92 -3.53 6.87
C LEU A 92 14.34 -2.20 7.49
N CYS A 93 13.42 -1.22 7.51
CA CYS A 93 13.66 0.09 8.10
C CYS A 93 13.79 0.01 9.63
N LYS A 94 12.96 -0.80 10.30
CA LYS A 94 13.10 -1.10 11.74
C LYS A 94 14.39 -1.83 12.11
N SER A 95 14.94 -2.60 11.17
CA SER A 95 16.21 -3.33 11.37
C SER A 95 17.44 -2.48 11.04
N ASP A 96 17.28 -1.17 10.85
CA ASP A 96 18.31 -0.20 10.46
C ASP A 96 19.10 -0.57 9.19
N LYS A 97 18.52 -1.40 8.32
CA LYS A 97 19.14 -1.77 7.02
C LYS A 97 18.92 -0.71 5.95
N VAL A 98 17.87 0.10 6.10
CA VAL A 98 17.50 1.18 5.16
C VAL A 98 17.13 2.43 5.95
N PHE A 99 17.48 3.61 5.42
CA PHE A 99 17.29 4.89 6.10
C PHE A 99 15.81 5.28 6.25
N ALA A 100 15.03 5.09 5.19
CA ALA A 100 13.61 5.43 5.13
C ALA A 100 12.91 4.55 4.08
N VAL A 101 11.57 4.47 4.17
CA VAL A 101 10.74 3.83 3.15
C VAL A 101 10.09 4.90 2.27
N ALA A 102 10.25 4.79 0.96
CA ALA A 102 9.69 5.72 -0.01
C ALA A 102 8.51 5.08 -0.75
N LEU A 103 7.28 5.50 -0.42
CA LEU A 103 6.04 5.00 -1.00
C LEU A 103 4.99 6.11 -1.09
N GLU A 104 3.99 5.90 -1.94
CA GLU A 104 2.84 6.80 -2.04
C GLU A 104 1.73 6.43 -1.04
N ASN A 105 1.71 5.19 -0.56
CA ASN A 105 0.71 4.72 0.38
C ASN A 105 1.18 4.90 1.83
N MET A 106 0.36 5.58 2.62
CA MET A 106 0.60 5.81 4.05
C MET A 106 0.35 4.55 4.90
N ASP A 107 -0.20 3.48 4.34
CA ASP A 107 -0.43 2.20 5.01
C ASP A 107 0.86 1.64 5.62
N THR A 108 2.00 1.94 5.00
CA THR A 108 3.34 1.60 5.52
C THR A 108 3.61 2.12 6.94
N LEU A 109 3.01 3.26 7.32
CA LEU A 109 3.15 3.83 8.66
C LEU A 109 2.47 2.94 9.73
N THR A 110 1.40 2.23 9.37
CA THR A 110 0.71 1.30 10.29
C THR A 110 1.57 0.11 10.67
N PHE A 111 2.52 -0.27 9.81
CA PHE A 111 3.53 -1.27 10.14
C PHE A 111 4.63 -0.73 11.07
N GLY A 112 4.62 0.55 11.43
CA GLY A 112 5.54 1.18 12.39
C GLY A 112 6.89 1.58 11.79
N VAL A 113 6.89 2.10 10.56
CA VAL A 113 8.10 2.65 9.92
C VAL A 113 8.60 3.87 10.71
N PRO A 114 9.90 3.97 11.04
CA PRO A 114 10.45 5.14 11.74
C PRO A 114 10.55 6.39 10.84
N ARG A 115 10.90 6.21 9.55
CA ARG A 115 11.01 7.29 8.55
C ARG A 115 10.32 6.96 7.24
N PHE A 116 9.39 7.80 6.82
CA PHE A 116 8.61 7.63 5.60
C PHE A 116 8.79 8.82 4.66
N LEU A 117 8.99 8.55 3.37
CA LEU A 117 9.16 9.55 2.32
C LEU A 117 8.00 9.46 1.32
N HIS A 118 7.33 10.58 1.09
CA HIS A 118 6.24 10.72 0.13
C HIS A 118 6.67 11.62 -1.05
N HIS A 119 6.14 11.35 -2.25
CA HIS A 119 6.47 12.07 -3.49
C HIS A 119 7.92 11.88 -4.00
N LEU A 120 8.59 10.78 -3.61
CA LEU A 120 9.93 10.48 -4.14
C LEU A 120 9.87 9.96 -5.58
N MET A 121 8.83 9.21 -5.93
CA MET A 121 8.65 8.62 -7.27
C MET A 121 7.87 9.53 -8.23
N ASP A 122 7.49 10.73 -7.79
CA ASP A 122 6.77 11.67 -8.63
C ASP A 122 7.67 12.22 -9.74
N PRO A 123 7.11 12.42 -10.95
CA PRO A 123 7.88 12.99 -12.04
C PRO A 123 8.26 14.43 -11.69
N SER A 124 9.50 14.82 -12.02
CA SER A 124 10.03 16.16 -11.75
C SER A 124 9.21 17.29 -12.37
N SER A 125 8.34 16.98 -13.35
CA SER A 125 7.41 17.92 -13.98
C SER A 125 6.37 18.50 -13.02
N LYS A 126 5.98 17.76 -11.96
CA LYS A 126 4.98 18.23 -10.99
C LYS A 126 5.54 19.25 -9.98
N LYS A 127 6.87 19.37 -9.86
CA LYS A 127 7.57 20.26 -8.90
C LYS A 127 7.06 20.15 -7.46
N ILE A 128 6.66 18.94 -7.05
CA ILE A 128 6.25 18.66 -5.67
C ILE A 128 7.53 18.36 -4.88
N SER A 129 7.65 18.96 -3.69
CA SER A 129 8.76 18.67 -2.79
C SER A 129 8.55 17.31 -2.10
N VAL A 130 9.62 16.54 -1.95
CA VAL A 130 9.59 15.28 -1.18
C VAL A 130 9.22 15.60 0.27
N MET A 131 8.18 14.94 0.77
CA MET A 131 7.75 15.08 2.16
C MET A 131 8.34 13.96 3.01
N GLU A 132 9.00 14.32 4.11
CA GLU A 132 9.59 13.39 5.06
C GLU A 132 8.78 13.38 6.36
N PHE A 133 8.41 12.18 6.80
CA PHE A 133 7.70 11.92 8.04
C PHE A 133 8.61 11.10 8.96
N ASP A 134 9.13 11.74 10.00
CA ASP A 134 9.85 11.07 11.09
C ASP A 134 8.88 10.75 12.23
N VAL A 135 8.54 9.46 12.40
CA VAL A 135 7.60 9.03 13.45
C VAL A 135 8.13 9.32 14.85
N SER A 136 9.45 9.27 15.05
CA SER A 136 10.09 9.61 16.34
C SER A 136 9.82 11.04 16.81
N LYS A 137 9.52 11.98 15.90
CA LYS A 137 9.16 13.36 16.26
C LYS A 137 7.74 13.45 16.82
N TYR A 138 6.86 12.53 16.41
CA TYR A 138 5.45 12.52 16.79
C TYR A 138 5.18 11.73 18.07
N ASP A 139 6.04 10.80 18.47
CA ASP A 139 5.89 10.05 19.75
C ASP A 139 5.81 10.99 20.97
N ASN A 140 6.52 12.11 20.97
CA ASN A 140 6.48 13.06 22.10
C ASN A 140 5.35 14.11 21.98
N ALA A 141 4.84 14.37 20.78
CA ALA A 141 3.80 15.38 20.53
C ALA A 141 2.38 14.78 20.50
N CYS A 142 2.19 13.61 19.88
CA CYS A 142 0.90 12.91 19.80
C CYS A 142 0.50 12.25 21.12
N VAL A 143 1.45 11.83 21.96
CA VAL A 143 1.15 11.34 23.32
C VAL A 143 0.57 12.46 24.20
N VAL A 144 0.97 13.71 23.96
CA VAL A 144 0.55 14.88 24.75
C VAL A 144 -0.77 15.47 24.27
N GLU A 145 -1.05 15.51 22.96
CA GLU A 145 -2.32 16.05 22.44
C GLU A 145 -3.44 15.01 22.27
N TYR A 146 -3.14 13.76 21.92
CA TYR A 146 -4.16 12.74 21.60
C TYR A 146 -4.08 11.46 22.46
N GLY A 147 -3.03 11.29 23.28
CA GLY A 147 -2.88 10.12 24.16
C GLY A 147 -2.66 8.80 23.40
N VAL A 148 -2.14 8.87 22.16
CA VAL A 148 -1.96 7.72 21.26
C VAL A 148 -0.49 7.31 21.27
N SER A 149 -0.15 6.17 21.87
CA SER A 149 1.17 5.55 21.72
C SER A 149 1.35 4.94 20.32
N ALA A 150 2.58 4.72 19.86
CA ALA A 150 2.88 4.08 18.56
C ALA A 150 2.15 2.73 18.31
N THR A 151 1.67 2.08 19.37
CA THR A 151 0.83 0.87 19.32
C THR A 151 -0.64 1.12 18.96
N THR A 152 -1.11 2.36 19.05
CA THR A 152 -2.52 2.75 18.91
C THR A 152 -2.79 3.45 17.57
N VAL A 153 -1.74 3.89 16.88
CA VAL A 153 -1.80 4.42 15.50
C VAL A 153 -2.38 3.40 14.50
N PRO A 154 -2.02 2.10 14.53
CA PRO A 154 -2.63 1.10 13.64
C PRO A 154 -4.14 0.96 13.87
N CYS A 155 -4.61 1.14 15.10
CA CYS A 155 -6.03 1.04 15.45
C CYS A 155 -6.85 2.21 14.88
N LEU A 156 -6.28 3.43 14.83
CA LEU A 156 -6.95 4.61 14.26
C LEU A 156 -7.02 4.54 12.73
N CYS A 157 -5.96 4.10 12.06
CA CYS A 157 -5.98 3.93 10.60
C CYS A 157 -7.00 2.87 10.14
N TYR A 158 -7.28 1.85 10.96
CA TYR A 158 -8.33 0.87 10.69
C TYR A 158 -9.75 1.42 10.84
N LEU A 159 -9.95 2.48 11.64
CA LEU A 159 -11.26 3.10 11.86
C LEU A 159 -11.68 4.01 10.69
N ASP A 160 -10.74 4.55 9.91
CA ASP A 160 -11.02 5.37 8.72
C ASP A 160 -11.14 4.55 7.42
N LEU A 161 -10.88 3.23 7.48
CA LEU A 161 -10.95 2.30 6.33
C LEU A 161 -12.24 1.46 6.27
N ILE A 162 -13.19 1.66 7.19
CA ILE A 162 -14.52 1.02 7.21
C ILE A 162 -15.58 2.04 6.81
#